data_AF-A0A4Y9SGT1-F1
#
_entry.id   AF-A0A4Y9SGT1-F1
#
_cell.length_a   1.000
_cell.length_b   1.000
_cell.length_c   1.000
_cell.angle_alpha   90.00
_cell.angle_beta   90.00
_cell.angle_gamma   90.00
#
_symmetry.space_group_name_H-M   'P 1'
#
loop_
_entity.id
_entity.type
_entity.pdbx_description
1 polymer ?
#
loop_
_entity_poly.entity_id
_entity_poly.type
_entity_poly.pdbx_seq_one_letter_code
_entity_poly.pdbx_strand_id
1 'polypeptide(L)'
;MSVTMREMLEAGVHFGHQTRFWNPKMAPFIFGHRNKIHIINLEKTMAMYQEAMKAIKQLSSNRGTILMVGTKRQSRDIIAAEAQRAGVPFVDQRWLGGMLTNFKTIKTSIKRLKDMEAQIEDGSVEKMSKKEALLFRREMEKLQKSIGGIKDLGGVPDAIFVVDVGYHKGAITEAAKLGIPVIGVVDTNHSPEGVQYVIPGNDDSSKAITLYARGVADAILEGRANATTEVLNAVKSGDEFVEVSEQA
;
A
#
# COMPACT_ATOMS: atom_id res chain seq x y z
N MET A 1 0.74 -0.64 -17.64
CA MET A 1 0.76 -1.87 -18.49
C MET A 1 -0.24 -2.85 -17.93
N SER A 2 -1.07 -3.48 -18.77
CA SER A 2 -2.04 -4.48 -18.31
C SER A 2 -1.32 -5.79 -17.98
N VAL A 3 -1.37 -6.21 -16.71
CA VAL A 3 -0.88 -7.54 -16.30
C VAL A 3 -1.68 -8.62 -17.02
N THR A 4 -1.00 -9.62 -17.55
CA THR A 4 -1.59 -10.78 -18.21
C THR A 4 -1.64 -11.99 -17.28
N MET A 5 -2.55 -12.93 -17.55
CA MET A 5 -2.63 -14.19 -16.81
C MET A 5 -1.33 -15.01 -16.91
N ARG A 6 -0.65 -14.90 -18.07
CA ARG A 6 0.66 -15.54 -18.27
C ARG A 6 1.71 -14.99 -17.29
N GLU A 7 1.78 -13.68 -17.12
CA GLU A 7 2.69 -13.06 -16.16
C GLU A 7 2.36 -13.47 -14.72
N MET A 8 1.07 -13.56 -14.36
CA MET A 8 0.65 -14.07 -13.04
C MET A 8 1.09 -15.53 -12.82
N LEU A 9 0.98 -16.36 -13.85
CA LEU A 9 1.44 -17.74 -13.81
C LEU A 9 2.96 -17.82 -13.63
N GLU A 10 3.72 -17.08 -14.43
CA GLU A 10 5.20 -17.02 -14.39
C GLU A 10 5.72 -16.43 -13.06
N ALA A 11 5.00 -15.48 -12.47
CA ALA A 11 5.30 -14.91 -11.16
C ALA A 11 4.95 -15.85 -9.98
N GLY A 12 4.21 -16.93 -10.24
CA GLY A 12 3.83 -17.92 -9.23
C GLY A 12 2.65 -17.49 -8.34
N VAL A 13 1.77 -16.61 -8.85
CA VAL A 13 0.56 -16.13 -8.13
C VAL A 13 -0.40 -17.26 -7.76
N HIS A 14 -0.45 -18.30 -8.59
CA HIS A 14 -1.36 -19.44 -8.46
C HIS A 14 -0.98 -20.43 -7.34
N PHE A 15 0.22 -20.33 -6.77
CA PHE A 15 0.62 -21.20 -5.66
C PHE A 15 0.06 -20.68 -4.35
N GLY A 16 -0.70 -21.53 -3.64
CA GLY A 16 -1.09 -21.25 -2.27
C GLY A 16 -0.24 -22.02 -1.25
N HIS A 17 -0.77 -22.14 -0.04
CA HIS A 17 -0.20 -22.89 1.07
C HIS A 17 -0.52 -24.40 1.03
N GLN A 18 0.08 -25.14 1.96
CA GLN A 18 -0.19 -26.57 2.14
C GLN A 18 -1.65 -26.83 2.52
N THR A 19 -2.22 -27.94 2.04
CA THR A 19 -3.64 -28.29 2.24
C THR A 19 -4.09 -28.39 3.70
N ARG A 20 -3.16 -28.62 4.63
CA ARG A 20 -3.46 -28.68 6.07
C ARG A 20 -3.64 -27.31 6.74
N PHE A 21 -3.19 -26.23 6.12
CA PHE A 21 -3.21 -24.88 6.69
C PHE A 21 -4.27 -23.97 6.06
N TRP A 22 -5.14 -24.53 5.21
CA TRP A 22 -6.09 -23.73 4.45
C TRP A 22 -7.25 -23.21 5.32
N ASN A 23 -7.81 -22.09 4.89
CA ASN A 23 -9.00 -21.50 5.46
C ASN A 23 -10.23 -21.89 4.61
N PRO A 24 -11.28 -22.48 5.19
CA PRO A 24 -12.49 -22.87 4.45
C PRO A 24 -13.16 -21.72 3.68
N LYS A 25 -13.03 -20.47 4.14
CA LYS A 25 -13.59 -19.29 3.45
C LYS A 25 -12.88 -18.97 2.14
N MET A 26 -11.69 -19.54 1.92
CA MET A 26 -10.98 -19.44 0.64
C MET A 26 -11.40 -20.51 -0.38
N ALA A 27 -12.31 -21.44 -0.03
CA ALA A 27 -12.80 -22.46 -0.95
C ALA A 27 -13.26 -21.92 -2.32
N PRO A 28 -13.98 -20.78 -2.41
CA PRO A 28 -14.41 -20.25 -3.71
C PRO A 28 -13.25 -19.81 -4.62
N PHE A 29 -12.07 -19.51 -4.07
CA PHE A 29 -10.92 -19.00 -4.83
C PHE A 29 -9.89 -20.09 -5.15
N ILE A 30 -10.04 -21.28 -4.56
CA ILE A 30 -9.15 -22.42 -4.78
C ILE A 30 -9.65 -23.22 -5.99
N PHE A 31 -8.80 -23.41 -6.98
CA PHE A 31 -9.06 -24.26 -8.15
C PHE A 31 -8.93 -25.76 -7.80
N GLY A 32 -7.95 -26.10 -6.97
CA GLY A 32 -7.68 -27.48 -6.58
C GLY A 32 -6.42 -27.59 -5.73
N HIS A 33 -5.79 -28.77 -5.72
CA HIS A 33 -4.50 -28.97 -5.08
C HIS A 33 -3.63 -29.94 -5.89
N ARG A 34 -2.31 -29.75 -5.82
CA ARG A 34 -1.30 -30.65 -6.42
C ARG A 34 -0.15 -30.80 -5.45
N ASN A 35 0.32 -32.03 -5.24
CA ASN A 35 1.43 -32.32 -4.31
C ASN A 35 1.21 -31.71 -2.90
N LYS A 36 -0.03 -31.74 -2.40
CA LYS A 36 -0.45 -31.15 -1.11
C LYS A 36 -0.33 -29.63 -1.01
N ILE A 37 -0.18 -28.92 -2.14
CA ILE A 37 -0.23 -27.45 -2.23
C ILE A 37 -1.52 -27.05 -2.93
N HIS A 38 -2.24 -26.06 -2.38
CA HIS A 38 -3.42 -25.51 -3.04
C HIS A 38 -3.04 -24.69 -4.27
N ILE A 39 -3.87 -24.78 -5.31
CA ILE A 39 -3.76 -23.98 -6.52
C ILE A 39 -4.90 -22.96 -6.50
N ILE A 40 -4.55 -21.68 -6.56
CA ILE A 40 -5.49 -20.56 -6.61
C ILE A 40 -5.98 -20.39 -8.05
N ASN A 41 -7.28 -20.10 -8.21
CA ASN A 41 -7.89 -19.89 -9.52
C ASN A 41 -7.51 -18.52 -10.10
N LEU A 42 -6.61 -18.53 -11.10
CA LEU A 42 -6.12 -17.31 -11.74
C LEU A 42 -7.18 -16.54 -12.54
N GLU A 43 -8.23 -17.18 -13.05
CA GLU A 43 -9.32 -16.47 -13.73
C GLU A 43 -10.05 -15.56 -12.75
N LYS A 44 -10.35 -16.08 -11.55
CA LYS A 44 -10.94 -15.28 -10.47
C LYS A 44 -9.96 -14.22 -9.97
N THR A 45 -8.70 -14.58 -9.75
CA THR A 45 -7.66 -13.63 -9.35
C THR A 45 -7.55 -12.47 -10.32
N MET A 46 -7.55 -12.75 -11.62
CA MET A 46 -7.39 -11.73 -12.66
C MET A 46 -8.56 -10.73 -12.64
N ALA A 47 -9.80 -11.22 -12.58
CA ALA A 47 -10.98 -10.36 -12.51
C ALA A 47 -10.96 -9.45 -11.26
N MET A 48 -10.67 -10.04 -10.08
CA MET A 48 -10.67 -9.29 -8.82
C MET A 48 -9.46 -8.34 -8.72
N TYR A 49 -8.31 -8.73 -9.29
CA TYR A 49 -7.14 -7.86 -9.39
C TYR A 49 -7.45 -6.62 -10.24
N GLN A 50 -8.12 -6.79 -11.39
CA GLN A 50 -8.52 -5.66 -12.23
C GLN A 50 -9.49 -4.72 -11.51
N GLU A 51 -10.45 -5.27 -10.75
CA GLU A 51 -11.36 -4.47 -9.92
C GLU A 51 -10.60 -3.68 -8.85
N ALA A 52 -9.66 -4.32 -8.15
CA ALA A 52 -8.80 -3.66 -7.16
C ALA A 52 -7.96 -2.53 -7.79
N MET A 53 -7.33 -2.77 -8.94
CA MET A 53 -6.55 -1.74 -9.64
C MET A 53 -7.43 -0.58 -10.09
N LYS A 54 -8.66 -0.85 -10.54
CA LYS A 54 -9.65 0.18 -10.90
C LYS A 54 -10.01 1.04 -9.69
N ALA A 55 -10.26 0.43 -8.53
CA ALA A 55 -10.55 1.15 -7.29
C ALA A 55 -9.37 2.03 -6.86
N ILE A 56 -8.14 1.50 -6.90
CA ILE A 56 -6.90 2.26 -6.62
C ILE A 56 -6.75 3.45 -7.54
N LYS A 57 -6.97 3.26 -8.85
CA LYS A 57 -6.89 4.32 -9.85
C LYS A 57 -7.90 5.43 -9.58
N GLN A 58 -9.15 5.06 -9.26
CA GLN A 58 -10.20 6.02 -8.91
C GLN A 58 -9.85 6.82 -7.64
N LEU A 59 -9.44 6.14 -6.57
CA LEU A 59 -9.02 6.79 -5.33
C LEU A 59 -7.88 7.78 -5.57
N SER A 60 -6.90 7.37 -6.38
CA SER A 60 -5.74 8.21 -6.69
C SER A 60 -6.10 9.42 -7.56
N SER A 61 -7.07 9.28 -8.47
CA SER A 61 -7.60 10.42 -9.26
C SER A 61 -8.31 11.45 -8.39
N ASN A 62 -8.96 11.00 -7.32
CA ASN A 62 -9.59 11.88 -6.32
C ASN A 62 -8.58 12.47 -5.31
N ARG A 63 -7.26 12.34 -5.58
CA ARG A 63 -6.17 12.73 -4.67
C ARG A 63 -6.19 12.01 -3.32
N GLY A 64 -6.82 10.84 -3.26
CA GLY A 64 -6.81 9.98 -2.09
C GLY A 64 -5.41 9.43 -1.80
N THR A 65 -5.11 9.25 -0.52
CA THR A 65 -3.86 8.68 -0.04
C THR A 65 -4.01 7.19 0.20
N ILE A 66 -3.16 6.39 -0.44
CA ILE A 66 -3.12 4.94 -0.29
C ILE A 66 -1.89 4.56 0.52
N LEU A 67 -2.07 3.82 1.61
CA LEU A 67 -0.97 3.31 2.44
C LEU A 67 -0.61 1.88 2.00
N MET A 68 0.64 1.66 1.57
CA MET A 68 1.13 0.32 1.21
C MET A 68 1.75 -0.38 2.41
N VAL A 69 1.30 -1.61 2.72
CA VAL A 69 1.71 -2.36 3.90
C VAL A 69 2.23 -3.73 3.50
N GLY A 70 3.45 -4.04 3.91
CA GLY A 70 4.01 -5.38 3.79
C GLY A 70 5.29 -5.50 4.57
N THR A 71 5.28 -6.27 5.66
CA THR A 71 6.44 -6.38 6.56
C THR A 71 7.10 -7.75 6.59
N LYS A 72 6.64 -8.70 5.76
CA LYS A 72 7.35 -9.95 5.57
C LYS A 72 8.72 -9.66 4.96
N ARG A 73 9.69 -10.53 5.23
CA ARG A 73 11.04 -10.40 4.66
C ARG A 73 11.03 -10.32 3.13
N GLN A 74 10.10 -11.04 2.50
CA GLN A 74 9.93 -11.09 1.05
C GLN A 74 9.20 -9.87 0.48
N SER A 75 8.47 -9.09 1.29
CA SER A 75 7.68 -7.94 0.82
C SER A 75 8.27 -6.59 1.21
N ARG A 76 8.97 -6.47 2.35
CA ARG A 76 9.44 -5.19 2.91
C ARG A 76 10.14 -4.29 1.90
N ASP A 77 11.14 -4.83 1.19
CA ASP A 77 12.02 -4.04 0.32
C ASP A 77 11.30 -3.69 -0.99
N ILE A 78 10.42 -4.59 -1.47
CA ILE A 78 9.59 -4.39 -2.67
C ILE A 78 8.52 -3.33 -2.42
N ILE A 79 7.81 -3.42 -1.29
CA ILE A 79 6.77 -2.46 -0.92
C ILE A 79 7.37 -1.06 -0.72
N ALA A 80 8.50 -0.96 -0.02
CA ALA A 80 9.19 0.32 0.17
C ALA A 80 9.60 0.94 -1.18
N ALA A 81 10.21 0.17 -2.08
CA ALA A 81 10.66 0.66 -3.38
C ALA A 81 9.50 1.14 -4.27
N GLU A 82 8.44 0.34 -4.41
CA GLU A 82 7.29 0.69 -5.25
C GLU A 82 6.46 1.83 -4.67
N ALA A 83 6.31 1.89 -3.34
CA ALA A 83 5.63 3.00 -2.68
C ALA A 83 6.38 4.32 -2.82
N GLN A 84 7.71 4.30 -2.68
CA GLN A 84 8.56 5.48 -2.92
C GLN A 84 8.45 5.93 -4.38
N ARG A 85 8.48 4.99 -5.34
CA ARG A 85 8.29 5.30 -6.76
C ARG A 85 6.94 5.96 -7.03
N ALA A 86 5.87 5.48 -6.39
CA ALA A 86 4.54 6.06 -6.50
C ALA A 86 4.34 7.33 -5.64
N GLY A 87 5.30 7.71 -4.80
CA GLY A 87 5.15 8.83 -3.86
C GLY A 87 3.97 8.64 -2.91
N VAL A 88 3.85 7.47 -2.32
CA VAL A 88 2.82 7.12 -1.34
C VAL A 88 3.44 6.61 -0.04
N PRO A 89 2.75 6.77 1.10
CA PRO A 89 3.22 6.28 2.38
C PRO A 89 3.26 4.74 2.42
N PHE A 90 4.16 4.18 3.21
CA PHE A 90 4.32 2.74 3.37
C PHE A 90 4.73 2.28 4.76
N VAL A 91 4.51 0.99 5.04
CA VAL A 91 4.98 0.28 6.24
C VAL A 91 5.66 -1.03 5.82
N ASP A 92 6.98 -1.09 5.99
CA ASP A 92 7.85 -2.20 5.57
C ASP A 92 8.46 -2.98 6.74
N GLN A 93 8.56 -2.40 7.93
CA GLN A 93 9.20 -3.06 9.09
C GLN A 93 8.21 -3.69 10.06
N ARG A 94 7.36 -2.87 10.70
CA ARG A 94 6.42 -3.34 11.72
C ARG A 94 5.20 -2.45 11.79
N TRP A 95 4.03 -3.07 11.85
CA TRP A 95 2.80 -2.38 12.22
C TRP A 95 2.80 -2.06 13.73
N LEU A 96 2.79 -0.78 14.08
CA LEU A 96 2.59 -0.34 15.46
C LEU A 96 1.08 -0.30 15.74
N GLY A 97 0.65 -0.96 16.81
CA GLY A 97 -0.76 -0.93 17.21
C GLY A 97 -1.22 0.51 17.48
N GLY A 98 -2.35 0.89 16.91
CA GLY A 98 -2.85 2.26 16.97
C GLY A 98 -2.30 3.17 15.87
N MET A 99 -1.65 2.62 14.84
CA MET A 99 -1.15 3.40 13.70
C MET A 99 -2.24 4.23 13.02
N LEU A 100 -3.43 3.68 12.88
CA LEU A 100 -4.57 4.37 12.27
C LEU A 100 -5.49 4.93 13.36
N THR A 101 -5.80 4.11 14.37
CA THR A 101 -6.80 4.46 15.40
C THR A 101 -6.32 5.47 16.44
N ASN A 102 -5.01 5.56 16.69
CA ASN A 102 -4.38 6.54 17.58
C ASN A 102 -3.39 7.44 16.82
N PHE A 103 -3.84 7.96 15.67
CA PHE A 103 -2.98 8.73 14.78
C PHE A 103 -2.40 10.01 15.44
N LYS A 104 -3.09 10.60 16.42
CA LYS A 104 -2.59 11.76 17.18
C LYS A 104 -1.24 11.45 17.86
N THR A 105 -1.10 10.27 18.45
CA THR A 105 0.16 9.87 19.11
C THR A 105 1.24 9.58 18.09
N ILE A 106 0.88 8.96 16.97
CA ILE A 106 1.80 8.70 15.86
C ILE A 106 2.33 10.01 15.26
N LYS A 107 1.49 11.03 15.11
CA LYS A 107 1.91 12.38 14.68
C LYS A 107 2.99 12.97 15.59
N THR A 108 2.88 12.79 16.90
CA THR A 108 3.92 13.24 17.84
C THR A 108 5.25 12.53 17.60
N SER A 109 5.22 11.22 17.36
CA SER A 109 6.43 10.45 17.03
C SER A 109 7.03 10.86 15.68
N ILE A 110 6.20 11.15 14.67
CA ILE A 110 6.64 11.67 13.36
C ILE A 110 7.28 13.05 13.53
N LYS A 111 6.67 13.93 14.33
CA LYS A 111 7.26 15.24 14.65
C LYS A 111 8.63 15.09 15.29
N ARG A 112 8.75 14.20 16.29
CA ARG A 112 10.02 13.91 16.94
C ARG A 112 11.08 13.43 15.95
N LEU A 113 10.71 12.58 14.98
CA LEU A 113 11.63 12.14 13.93
C LEU A 113 12.14 13.32 13.08
N LYS A 114 11.23 14.21 12.65
CA LYS A 114 11.59 15.41 11.87
C LYS A 114 12.50 16.35 12.67
N ASP A 115 12.21 16.55 13.96
CA ASP A 115 13.04 17.36 14.85
C ASP A 115 14.44 16.75 15.01
N MET A 116 14.55 15.41 15.05
CA MET A 116 15.83 14.71 15.13
C MET A 116 16.63 14.80 13.81
N GLU A 117 15.97 14.72 12.66
CA GLU A 117 16.59 14.94 11.34
C GLU A 117 17.14 16.37 11.23
N ALA A 118 16.38 17.38 11.67
CA ALA A 118 16.81 18.78 11.67
C ALA A 118 18.05 19.03 12.54
N GLN A 119 18.14 18.39 13.72
CA GLN A 119 19.32 18.50 14.61
C GLN A 119 20.58 17.86 14.04
N ILE A 120 20.44 16.90 13.11
CA ILE A 120 21.59 16.36 12.40
C ILE A 120 22.02 17.33 11.30
N GLU A 121 21.07 17.90 10.58
CA GLU A 121 21.32 18.84 9.49
C GLU A 121 21.94 20.15 9.97
N ASP A 122 21.53 20.66 11.15
CA ASP A 122 22.07 21.88 11.74
C ASP A 122 23.42 21.70 12.49
N GLY A 123 23.95 20.46 12.54
CA GLY A 123 25.22 20.13 13.19
C GLY A 123 25.16 20.09 14.73
N SER A 124 23.99 20.17 15.36
CA SER A 124 23.84 20.11 16.82
C SER A 124 24.37 18.81 17.40
N VAL A 125 24.22 17.70 16.68
CA VAL A 125 24.73 16.38 17.11
C VAL A 125 26.26 16.32 17.16
N GLU A 126 26.97 17.14 16.38
CA GLU A 126 28.44 17.19 16.40
C GLU A 126 29.00 17.85 17.66
N LYS A 127 28.18 18.69 18.32
CA LYS A 127 28.51 19.36 19.59
C LYS A 127 28.29 18.45 20.80
N MET A 128 27.64 17.30 20.63
CA MET A 128 27.38 16.33 21.70
C MET A 128 28.63 15.47 22.00
N SER A 129 28.67 14.84 23.17
CA SER A 129 29.71 13.84 23.44
C SER A 129 29.57 12.64 22.49
N LYS A 130 30.67 11.94 22.19
CA LYS A 130 30.65 10.75 21.31
C LYS A 130 29.60 9.71 21.73
N LYS A 131 29.38 9.55 23.04
CA LYS A 131 28.39 8.62 23.59
C LYS A 131 26.96 9.09 23.33
N GLU A 132 26.68 10.37 23.56
CA GLU A 132 25.35 10.96 23.32
C GLU A 132 25.02 10.97 21.82
N ALA A 133 25.95 11.38 20.96
CA ALA A 133 25.79 11.35 19.52
C ALA A 133 25.50 9.92 19.01
N LEU A 134 26.15 8.91 19.57
CA LEU A 134 25.88 7.50 19.24
C LEU A 134 24.46 7.07 19.67
N LEU A 135 24.04 7.41 20.89
CA LEU A 135 22.70 7.08 21.38
C LEU A 135 21.61 7.78 20.56
N PHE A 136 21.82 9.05 20.24
CA PHE A 136 20.93 9.85 19.40
C PHE A 136 20.75 9.23 18.02
N ARG A 137 21.85 8.87 17.33
CA ARG A 137 21.80 8.22 16.01
C ARG A 137 21.08 6.87 16.05
N ARG A 138 21.31 6.06 17.09
CA ARG A 138 20.61 4.78 17.28
C ARG A 138 19.11 4.96 17.49
N GLU A 139 18.72 5.97 18.28
CA GLU A 139 17.32 6.28 18.49
C GLU A 139 16.65 6.76 17.20
N MET A 140 17.30 7.67 16.46
CA MET A 140 16.82 8.12 15.16
C MET A 140 16.66 6.95 14.19
N GLU A 141 17.67 6.09 14.05
CA GLU A 141 17.61 4.94 13.13
C GLU A 141 16.47 3.98 13.48
N LYS A 142 16.24 3.75 14.79
CA LYS A 142 15.12 2.92 15.26
C LYS A 142 13.77 3.56 14.92
N LEU A 143 13.66 4.88 15.07
CA LEU A 143 12.45 5.63 14.78
C LEU A 143 12.21 5.67 13.26
N GLN A 144 13.24 5.94 12.46
CA GLN A 144 13.21 5.91 11.00
C GLN A 144 12.73 4.56 10.46
N LYS A 145 13.26 3.45 11.00
CA LYS A 145 12.79 2.10 10.64
C LYS A 145 11.33 1.87 11.00
N SER A 146 10.83 2.48 12.08
CA SER A 146 9.48 2.21 12.58
C SER A 146 8.40 3.06 11.90
N ILE A 147 8.70 4.32 11.59
CA ILE A 147 7.71 5.30 11.11
C ILE A 147 8.19 6.16 9.93
N GLY A 148 9.40 5.92 9.40
CA GLY A 148 9.96 6.71 8.30
C GLY A 148 9.12 6.63 7.02
N GLY A 149 8.51 5.48 6.72
CA GLY A 149 7.63 5.30 5.56
C GLY A 149 6.30 6.05 5.64
N ILE A 150 5.91 6.53 6.84
CA ILE A 150 4.69 7.32 7.07
C ILE A 150 5.00 8.76 7.49
N LYS A 151 6.24 9.22 7.35
CA LYS A 151 6.68 10.55 7.83
C LYS A 151 5.95 11.71 7.15
N ASP A 152 5.51 11.50 5.91
CA ASP A 152 4.83 12.49 5.08
C ASP A 152 3.31 12.34 5.11
N LEU A 153 2.81 11.46 5.99
CA LEU A 153 1.39 11.22 6.16
C LEU A 153 0.74 12.38 6.95
N GLY A 154 -0.06 13.21 6.28
CA GLY A 154 -0.77 14.34 6.91
C GLY A 154 -2.02 13.93 7.71
N GLY A 155 -2.63 12.79 7.36
CA GLY A 155 -3.93 12.32 7.83
C GLY A 155 -4.01 10.79 7.88
N VAL A 156 -5.17 10.27 8.27
CA VAL A 156 -5.46 8.85 8.09
C VAL A 156 -5.60 8.58 6.58
N PRO A 157 -5.06 7.48 6.02
CA PRO A 157 -5.18 7.18 4.60
C PRO A 157 -6.62 6.86 4.19
N ASP A 158 -6.94 7.11 2.93
CA ASP A 158 -8.26 6.83 2.33
C ASP A 158 -8.43 5.35 1.96
N ALA A 159 -7.33 4.63 1.77
CA ALA A 159 -7.33 3.18 1.60
C ALA A 159 -6.00 2.57 2.04
N ILE A 160 -6.00 1.27 2.35
CA ILE A 160 -4.78 0.51 2.59
C ILE A 160 -4.63 -0.63 1.58
N PHE A 161 -3.42 -0.81 1.07
CA PHE A 161 -3.02 -1.98 0.29
C PHE A 161 -2.14 -2.89 1.16
N VAL A 162 -2.51 -4.16 1.32
CA VAL A 162 -1.86 -5.10 2.24
C VAL A 162 -1.43 -6.37 1.52
N VAL A 163 -0.16 -6.76 1.68
CA VAL A 163 0.36 -8.07 1.24
C VAL A 163 0.43 -9.02 2.45
N ASP A 164 -0.30 -10.13 2.38
CA ASP A 164 -0.63 -11.03 3.49
C ASP A 164 -1.51 -10.38 4.56
N VAL A 165 -2.82 -10.58 4.42
CA VAL A 165 -3.84 -10.13 5.37
C VAL A 165 -3.76 -10.82 6.74
N GLY A 166 -3.26 -12.04 6.81
CA GLY A 166 -3.13 -12.79 8.05
C GLY A 166 -1.94 -12.39 8.90
N TYR A 167 -0.85 -11.97 8.27
CA TYR A 167 0.28 -11.36 8.98
C TYR A 167 -0.10 -9.97 9.51
N HIS A 168 -0.99 -9.25 8.81
CA HIS A 168 -1.36 -7.87 9.08
C HIS A 168 -2.76 -7.69 9.71
N LYS A 169 -3.21 -8.63 10.55
CA LYS A 169 -4.52 -8.57 11.25
C LYS A 169 -4.76 -7.27 12.02
N GLY A 170 -3.72 -6.72 12.64
CA GLY A 170 -3.78 -5.44 13.35
C GLY A 170 -4.19 -4.29 12.43
N ALA A 171 -3.58 -4.21 11.24
CA ALA A 171 -3.90 -3.19 10.24
C ALA A 171 -5.34 -3.31 9.75
N ILE A 172 -5.80 -4.54 9.46
CA ILE A 172 -7.17 -4.80 8.99
C ILE A 172 -8.20 -4.44 10.06
N THR A 173 -7.92 -4.81 11.32
CA THR A 173 -8.83 -4.51 12.44
C THR A 173 -8.95 -3.00 12.66
N GLU A 174 -7.84 -2.28 12.59
CA GLU A 174 -7.83 -0.83 12.72
C GLU A 174 -8.51 -0.14 11.53
N ALA A 175 -8.27 -0.60 10.30
CA ALA A 175 -8.93 -0.09 9.10
C ALA A 175 -10.44 -0.29 9.16
N ALA A 176 -10.90 -1.49 9.53
CA ALA A 176 -12.32 -1.79 9.69
C ALA A 176 -13.00 -0.89 10.72
N LYS A 177 -12.35 -0.60 11.85
CA LYS A 177 -12.89 0.31 12.89
C LYS A 177 -13.10 1.74 12.38
N LEU A 178 -12.26 2.18 11.44
CA LEU A 178 -12.31 3.53 10.89
C LEU A 178 -13.07 3.60 9.56
N GLY A 179 -13.59 2.47 9.06
CA GLY A 179 -14.24 2.40 7.75
C GLY A 179 -13.31 2.60 6.57
N ILE A 180 -12.00 2.37 6.75
CA ILE A 180 -11.01 2.51 5.68
C ILE A 180 -11.05 1.24 4.80
N PRO A 181 -11.28 1.36 3.48
CA PRO A 181 -11.30 0.22 2.58
C PRO A 181 -9.92 -0.46 2.51
N VAL A 182 -9.95 -1.79 2.60
CA VAL A 182 -8.76 -2.65 2.55
C VAL A 182 -8.71 -3.34 1.18
N ILE A 183 -7.60 -3.18 0.47
CA ILE A 183 -7.25 -3.94 -0.73
C ILE A 183 -6.15 -4.91 -0.32
N GLY A 184 -6.40 -6.22 -0.41
CA GLY A 184 -5.55 -7.21 0.23
C GLY A 184 -5.23 -8.41 -0.65
N VAL A 185 -3.96 -8.82 -0.67
CA VAL A 185 -3.56 -10.13 -1.20
C VAL A 185 -3.86 -11.18 -0.14
N VAL A 186 -4.67 -12.17 -0.52
CA VAL A 186 -5.14 -13.23 0.38
C VAL A 186 -4.72 -14.59 -0.17
N ASP A 187 -3.80 -15.24 0.53
CA ASP A 187 -3.48 -16.65 0.29
C ASP A 187 -4.52 -17.56 0.97
N THR A 188 -4.56 -18.80 0.51
CA THR A 188 -5.39 -19.93 0.92
C THR A 188 -5.45 -20.22 2.43
N ASN A 189 -4.46 -19.79 3.22
CA ASN A 189 -4.44 -19.98 4.68
C ASN A 189 -5.13 -18.86 5.48
N HIS A 190 -5.58 -17.80 4.83
CA HIS A 190 -6.15 -16.63 5.48
C HIS A 190 -7.60 -16.37 5.09
N SER A 191 -8.33 -15.67 5.97
CA SER A 191 -9.74 -15.32 5.71
C SER A 191 -9.79 -14.10 4.79
N PRO A 192 -10.66 -14.08 3.75
CA PRO A 192 -10.91 -12.90 2.94
C PRO A 192 -11.79 -11.85 3.65
N GLU A 193 -12.28 -12.13 4.87
CA GLU A 193 -13.14 -11.21 5.61
C GLU A 193 -12.43 -9.93 6.06
N GLY A 194 -13.16 -8.82 6.05
CA GLY A 194 -12.62 -7.50 6.37
C GLY A 194 -11.76 -6.89 5.25
N VAL A 195 -11.69 -7.56 4.10
CA VAL A 195 -11.02 -7.07 2.89
C VAL A 195 -12.09 -6.67 1.87
N GLN A 196 -12.11 -5.38 1.51
CA GLN A 196 -13.09 -4.82 0.57
C GLN A 196 -12.80 -5.31 -0.87
N TYR A 197 -11.52 -5.29 -1.26
CA TYR A 197 -11.05 -5.74 -2.58
C TYR A 197 -10.04 -6.87 -2.38
N VAL A 198 -10.53 -8.10 -2.49
CA VAL A 198 -9.73 -9.31 -2.29
C VAL A 198 -8.95 -9.63 -3.56
N ILE A 199 -7.65 -9.88 -3.46
CA ILE A 199 -6.81 -10.38 -4.54
C ILE A 199 -6.34 -11.78 -4.12
N PRO A 200 -7.01 -12.86 -4.54
CA PRO A 200 -6.58 -14.21 -4.21
C PRO A 200 -5.23 -14.50 -4.85
N GLY A 201 -4.20 -14.80 -4.08
CA GLY A 201 -2.88 -15.03 -4.66
C GLY A 201 -1.79 -15.33 -3.64
N ASN A 202 -0.66 -15.80 -4.15
CA ASN A 202 0.55 -16.09 -3.38
C ASN A 202 1.11 -14.82 -2.71
N ASP A 203 1.33 -14.85 -1.40
CA ASP A 203 1.90 -13.75 -0.61
C ASP A 203 3.34 -14.02 -0.11
N ASP A 204 3.95 -15.14 -0.50
CA ASP A 204 5.31 -15.56 -0.11
C ASP A 204 6.32 -15.46 -1.27
N SER A 205 5.87 -15.50 -2.53
CA SER A 205 6.73 -15.35 -3.70
C SER A 205 7.10 -13.89 -3.94
N SER A 206 8.39 -13.56 -3.86
CA SER A 206 8.88 -12.21 -4.19
C SER A 206 8.49 -11.76 -5.60
N LYS A 207 8.39 -12.67 -6.58
CA LYS A 207 7.93 -12.33 -7.95
C LYS A 207 6.45 -11.94 -7.97
N ALA A 208 5.60 -12.69 -7.26
CA ALA A 208 4.17 -12.38 -7.14
C ALA A 208 3.96 -11.05 -6.40
N ILE A 209 4.65 -10.86 -5.27
CA ILE A 209 4.61 -9.61 -4.49
C ILE A 209 5.03 -8.41 -5.34
N THR A 210 6.09 -8.55 -6.14
CA THR A 210 6.55 -7.51 -7.06
C THR A 210 5.48 -7.16 -8.09
N LEU A 211 4.81 -8.17 -8.66
CA LEU A 211 3.72 -7.96 -9.62
C LEU A 211 2.57 -7.14 -9.01
N TYR A 212 2.15 -7.47 -7.78
CA TYR A 212 1.09 -6.70 -7.12
C TYR A 212 1.55 -5.28 -6.77
N ALA A 213 2.70 -5.15 -6.11
CA ALA A 213 3.22 -3.85 -5.66
C ALA A 213 3.45 -2.89 -6.82
N ARG A 214 4.04 -3.38 -7.92
CA ARG A 214 4.25 -2.61 -9.15
C ARG A 214 2.92 -2.21 -9.79
N GLY A 215 1.97 -3.13 -9.87
CA GLY A 215 0.64 -2.85 -10.42
C GLY A 215 -0.12 -1.79 -9.64
N VAL A 216 -0.06 -1.84 -8.30
CA VAL A 216 -0.64 -0.82 -7.41
C VAL A 216 0.04 0.53 -7.64
N ALA A 217 1.36 0.57 -7.66
CA ALA A 217 2.13 1.79 -7.89
C ALA A 217 1.84 2.40 -9.28
N ASP A 218 1.75 1.58 -10.33
CA ASP A 218 1.39 2.03 -11.67
C ASP A 218 -0.06 2.57 -11.71
N ALA A 219 -1.01 1.88 -11.06
CA ALA A 219 -2.40 2.35 -10.96
C ALA A 219 -2.53 3.69 -10.22
N ILE A 220 -1.71 3.92 -9.18
CA ILE A 220 -1.65 5.20 -8.46
C ILE A 220 -1.15 6.31 -9.39
N LEU A 221 -0.05 6.07 -10.10
CA LEU A 221 0.55 7.05 -11.01
C LEU A 221 -0.40 7.39 -12.16
N GLU A 222 -1.03 6.37 -12.77
CA GLU A 222 -2.03 6.56 -13.82
C GLU A 222 -3.26 7.34 -13.31
N GLY A 223 -3.75 7.04 -12.09
CA GLY A 223 -4.87 7.75 -11.51
C GLY A 223 -4.57 9.24 -11.28
N ARG A 224 -3.38 9.57 -10.79
CA ARG A 224 -2.93 10.95 -10.61
C ARG A 224 -2.77 11.70 -11.93
N ALA A 225 -2.21 11.05 -12.96
CA ALA A 225 -2.05 11.65 -14.29
C ALA A 225 -3.40 11.97 -14.96
N ASN A 226 -4.39 11.10 -14.79
CA ASN A 226 -5.75 11.33 -15.28
C ASN A 226 -6.37 12.57 -14.63
N ALA A 227 -6.26 12.72 -13.31
CA ALA A 227 -6.79 13.88 -12.60
C ALA A 227 -6.18 15.21 -13.09
N THR A 228 -4.88 15.23 -13.38
CA THR A 228 -4.23 16.40 -13.97
C THR A 228 -4.78 16.72 -15.36
N THR A 229 -5.00 15.69 -16.18
CA THR A 229 -5.53 15.85 -17.54
C THR A 229 -6.97 16.36 -17.53
N GLU A 230 -7.82 15.85 -16.63
CA GLU A 230 -9.20 16.31 -16.45
C GLU A 230 -9.25 17.79 -16.04
N VAL A 231 -8.39 18.21 -15.10
CA VAL A 231 -8.29 19.62 -14.70
C VAL A 231 -7.84 20.49 -15.88
N LEU A 232 -6.81 20.07 -16.64
CA LEU A 232 -6.34 20.82 -17.81
C LEU A 232 -7.41 20.96 -18.89
N ASN A 233 -8.20 19.91 -19.13
CA ASN A 233 -9.28 19.94 -20.09
C ASN A 233 -10.45 20.82 -19.62
N ALA A 234 -10.78 20.81 -18.32
CA ALA A 234 -11.78 21.69 -17.74
C ALA A 234 -11.38 23.17 -17.86
N VAL A 235 -10.10 23.49 -17.62
CA VAL A 235 -9.57 24.86 -17.81
C VAL A 235 -9.64 25.28 -19.28
N LYS A 236 -9.24 24.42 -20.22
CA LYS A 236 -9.32 24.72 -21.67
C LYS A 236 -10.75 24.90 -22.18
N SER A 237 -11.73 24.25 -21.56
CA SER A 237 -13.14 24.35 -21.95
C SER A 237 -13.85 25.55 -21.30
N GLY A 238 -13.26 26.15 -20.26
CA GLY A 238 -13.81 27.29 -19.53
C GLY A 238 -13.49 28.67 -20.11
N ASP A 239 -12.60 28.75 -21.12
CA ASP A 239 -12.21 29.99 -21.80
C ASP A 239 -13.09 30.33 -23.03
N GLU A 240 -14.12 29.53 -23.35
CA GLU A 240 -15.17 29.93 -24.32
C GLU A 240 -16.24 30.81 -23.64
N PHE A 241 -15.86 32.02 -23.21
CA PHE A 241 -16.84 33.08 -22.95
C PHE A 241 -17.21 33.74 -24.27
N VAL A 242 -18.44 33.50 -24.73
CA VAL A 242 -19.05 34.17 -25.88
C VAL A 242 -19.31 35.63 -25.50
N GLU A 243 -18.56 36.56 -26.09
CA GLU A 243 -18.96 37.98 -26.13
C GLU A 243 -20.26 38.07 -26.93
N VAL A 244 -21.38 38.29 -26.23
CA VAL A 244 -22.62 38.69 -26.87
C VAL A 244 -22.44 40.16 -27.27
N SER A 245 -22.21 40.40 -28.56
CA SER A 245 -22.23 41.74 -29.12
C SER A 245 -23.62 42.36 -28.91
N GLU A 246 -23.71 43.40 -28.08
CA GLU A 246 -24.87 44.29 -28.04
C GLU A 246 -25.01 44.95 -29.42
N GLN A 247 -26.02 44.54 -30.18
CA GLN A 247 -26.44 45.27 -31.37
C GLN A 247 -27.37 46.42 -30.93
N ALA A 248 -26.96 47.61 -31.37
CA ALA A 248 -27.60 48.92 -31.21
C ALA A 248 -28.94 49.04 -31.96
#